data_AF-A0A3B8N9W7-F1
#
_entry.id   AF-A0A3B8N9W7-F1
#
_cell.length_a   1.000
_cell.length_b   1.000
_cell.length_c   1.000
_cell.angle_alpha   90.00
_cell.angle_beta   90.00
_cell.angle_gamma   90.00
#
_symmetry.space_group_name_H-M   'P 1'
#
loop_
_entity.id
_entity.type
_entity.pdbx_description
1 polymer ?
#
loop_
_entity_poly.entity_id
_entity_poly.type
_entity_poly.pdbx_seq_one_letter_code
_entity_poly.pdbx_strand_id
1 'polypeptide(L)'
;IPSAGSHRIARIDPSTDEIDYFSTSGRGPSQIFVTDDHVYAIHAVSGKIEKMSHSGETLSLIDLNGYPVDFTYRDGAIAVLIEQSWDPLCVKGWLTIIGDS
;
A
#
# COMPACT_ATOMS: atom_id res chain seq x y z
N ILE A 1 5.07 18.03 7.35
CA ILE A 1 5.58 16.81 6.69
C ILE A 1 5.21 15.63 7.59
N PRO A 2 4.40 14.68 7.11
CA PRO A 2 4.01 13.50 7.89
C PRO A 2 5.27 12.69 8.19
N SER A 3 5.46 12.34 9.45
CA SER A 3 6.52 11.42 9.84
C SER A 3 6.12 10.00 9.42
N ALA A 4 7.09 9.10 9.22
CA ALA A 4 6.84 7.70 8.85
C ALA A 4 5.90 6.94 9.83
N GLY A 5 5.60 7.51 11.01
CA GLY A 5 4.65 6.98 11.98
C GLY A 5 3.21 7.50 11.86
N SER A 6 2.90 8.46 10.99
CA SER A 6 1.59 9.13 11.04
C SER A 6 0.42 8.33 10.44
N HIS A 7 0.64 7.11 9.94
CA HIS A 7 -0.39 6.26 9.30
C HIS A 7 -1.25 7.07 8.31
N ARG A 8 -0.57 7.79 7.40
CA ARG A 8 -1.19 8.71 6.45
C ARG A 8 -0.49 8.63 5.11
N ILE A 9 -1.24 8.94 4.06
CA ILE A 9 -0.72 9.26 2.74
C ILE A 9 -0.99 10.74 2.44
N ALA A 10 -0.27 11.29 1.47
CA ALA A 10 -0.45 12.66 1.01
C ALA A 10 -0.72 12.69 -0.48
N ARG A 11 -1.63 13.56 -0.91
CA ARG A 11 -1.76 13.98 -2.30
C ARG A 11 -1.16 15.37 -2.43
N ILE A 12 -0.30 15.54 -3.41
CA ILE A 12 0.41 16.79 -3.68
C ILE A 12 -0.04 17.28 -5.05
N ASP A 13 -0.53 18.52 -5.13
CA ASP A 13 -0.75 19.20 -6.40
C ASP A 13 0.56 19.90 -6.82
N PRO A 14 1.25 19.43 -7.87
CA PRO A 14 2.53 19.99 -8.27
C PRO A 14 2.42 21.37 -8.94
N SER A 15 1.22 21.83 -9.26
CA SER A 15 1.00 23.15 -9.87
C SER A 15 0.80 24.26 -8.83
N THR A 16 0.35 23.89 -7.62
CA THR A 16 0.02 24.82 -6.54
C THR A 16 0.84 24.59 -5.26
N ASP A 17 1.60 23.49 -5.18
CA ASP A 17 2.26 22.98 -3.98
C ASP A 17 1.30 22.68 -2.81
N GLU A 18 -0.01 22.56 -3.07
CA GLU A 18 -1.00 22.18 -2.07
C GLU A 18 -0.85 20.70 -1.68
N ILE A 19 -0.99 20.42 -0.38
CA ILE A 19 -0.84 19.06 0.17
C ILE A 19 -2.07 18.69 1.00
N ASP A 20 -2.80 17.69 0.52
CA ASP A 20 -3.88 17.02 1.25
C ASP A 20 -3.34 15.78 1.97
N TYR A 21 -3.82 15.52 3.19
CA TYR A 21 -3.40 14.37 3.98
C TYR A 21 -4.57 13.46 4.34
N PHE A 22 -4.48 12.19 3.97
CA PHE A 22 -5.50 11.18 4.24
C PHE A 22 -4.99 10.18 5.27
N SER A 23 -5.82 9.88 6.26
CA SER A 23 -5.56 8.78 7.20
C SER A 23 -5.69 7.44 6.49
N THR A 24 -4.83 6.50 6.86
CA THR A 24 -4.92 5.12 6.39
C THR A 24 -5.38 4.22 7.52
N SER A 25 -6.15 3.20 7.19
CA SER A 25 -6.54 2.16 8.13
C SER A 25 -5.40 1.15 8.39
N GLY A 26 -4.52 0.95 7.40
CA GLY A 26 -3.29 0.19 7.55
C GLY A 26 -2.15 0.97 8.21
N ARG A 27 -1.08 0.26 8.61
CA ARG A 27 0.10 0.84 9.30
C ARG A 27 1.36 0.75 8.46
N GLY A 28 2.15 1.82 8.51
CA GLY A 28 3.39 1.95 7.75
C GLY A 28 3.13 1.88 6.24
N PRO A 29 2.31 2.80 5.69
CA PRO A 29 2.21 2.94 4.24
C PRO A 29 3.63 3.15 3.68
N SER A 30 4.06 2.26 2.81
CA SER A 30 5.42 2.19 2.26
C SER A 30 5.46 2.60 0.79
N GLN A 31 4.34 2.41 0.09
CA GLN A 31 4.21 2.79 -1.30
C GLN A 31 2.73 2.93 -1.68
N ILE A 32 2.50 3.59 -2.80
CA ILE A 32 1.19 3.87 -3.36
C ILE A 32 1.18 3.59 -4.86
N PHE A 33 0.04 3.22 -5.40
CA PHE A 33 -0.24 3.28 -6.83
C PHE A 33 -1.66 3.79 -7.07
N VAL A 34 -1.87 4.41 -8.22
CA VAL A 34 -3.13 5.09 -8.56
C VAL A 34 -3.63 4.54 -9.88
N THR A 35 -4.93 4.26 -9.92
CA THR A 35 -5.70 3.89 -11.12
C THR A 35 -6.70 5.00 -11.41
N ASP A 36 -7.38 4.95 -12.55
CA ASP A 36 -8.42 5.93 -12.87
C ASP A 36 -9.51 6.00 -11.79
N ASP A 37 -9.86 4.85 -11.19
CA ASP A 37 -10.97 4.75 -10.25
C ASP A 37 -10.55 4.84 -8.78
N HIS A 38 -9.33 4.43 -8.44
CA HIS A 38 -8.93 4.19 -7.04
C HIS A 38 -7.46 4.47 -6.76
N VAL A 39 -7.17 4.75 -5.49
CA VAL A 39 -5.83 4.79 -4.90
C VAL A 39 -5.61 3.51 -4.11
N TYR A 40 -4.40 2.96 -4.17
CA TYR A 40 -4.02 1.80 -3.38
C TYR A 40 -2.77 2.10 -2.57
N ALA A 41 -2.80 1.78 -1.28
CA ALA A 41 -1.68 1.93 -0.37
C ALA A 41 -1.22 0.56 0.15
N ILE A 42 0.10 0.32 0.14
CA ILE A 42 0.70 -0.91 0.64
C ILE A 42 1.33 -0.64 2.00
N HIS A 43 0.86 -1.39 3.00
CA HIS A 43 1.18 -1.21 4.41
C HIS A 43 2.15 -2.28 4.87
N ALA A 44 3.45 -1.95 4.88
CA ALA A 44 4.51 -2.87 5.22
C ALA A 44 4.43 -3.36 6.68
N VAL A 45 3.94 -2.53 7.61
CA VAL A 45 3.88 -2.91 9.04
C VAL A 45 2.64 -3.73 9.36
N SER A 46 1.49 -3.43 8.75
CA SER A 46 0.26 -4.21 8.98
C SER A 46 0.07 -5.38 8.02
N GLY A 47 0.89 -5.50 6.97
CA GLY A 47 0.76 -6.59 5.98
C GLY A 47 -0.50 -6.48 5.13
N LYS A 48 -0.90 -5.26 4.75
CA LYS A 48 -2.18 -5.01 4.05
C LYS A 48 -2.01 -4.21 2.77
N ILE A 49 -2.91 -4.45 1.82
CA ILE A 49 -3.22 -3.48 0.76
C ILE A 49 -4.52 -2.78 1.14
N GLU A 50 -4.52 -1.47 1.13
CA GLU A 50 -5.70 -0.65 1.35
C GLU A 50 -6.14 -0.04 0.02
N LYS A 51 -7.38 -0.33 -0.38
CA LYS A 51 -8.03 0.31 -1.51
C LYS A 51 -8.78 1.53 -1.00
N MET A 52 -8.55 2.67 -1.63
CA MET A 52 -9.08 3.96 -1.22
C MET A 52 -9.72 4.68 -2.41
N SER A 53 -10.69 5.54 -2.11
CA SER A 53 -11.18 6.53 -3.08
C SER A 53 -10.14 7.63 -3.30
N HIS A 54 -10.29 8.40 -4.38
CA HIS A 54 -9.47 9.61 -4.60
C HIS A 54 -9.70 10.73 -3.58
N SER A 55 -10.78 10.66 -2.79
CA SER A 55 -11.02 11.57 -1.65
C SER A 55 -10.39 11.07 -0.34
N GLY A 56 -9.70 9.92 -0.36
CA GLY A 56 -9.01 9.35 0.78
C GLY A 56 -9.88 8.49 1.71
N GLU A 57 -11.05 8.08 1.25
CA GLU A 57 -11.89 7.14 1.99
C GLU A 57 -11.39 5.70 1.80
N THR A 58 -11.22 4.95 2.89
CA THR A 58 -10.92 3.51 2.83
C THR A 58 -12.14 2.74 2.32
N LEU A 59 -11.99 2.03 1.21
CA LEU A 59 -13.04 1.22 0.60
C LEU A 59 -12.89 -0.27 0.94
N SER A 60 -11.66 -0.78 1.00
CA SER A 60 -11.40 -2.15 1.43
C SER A 60 -9.97 -2.35 1.91
N LEU A 61 -9.77 -3.44 2.66
CA LEU A 61 -8.47 -3.91 3.13
C LEU A 61 -8.29 -5.37 2.70
N ILE A 62 -7.16 -5.66 2.07
CA ILE A 62 -6.74 -7.01 1.68
C ILE A 62 -5.58 -7.42 2.59
N ASP A 63 -5.72 -8.53 3.29
CA ASP A 63 -4.66 -9.09 4.13
C ASP A 63 -3.71 -9.94 3.27
N LEU A 64 -2.41 -9.64 3.35
CA LEU A 64 -1.38 -10.37 2.61
C LEU A 64 -0.83 -11.55 3.42
N ASN A 65 -1.20 -11.70 4.69
CA ASN A 65 -0.70 -12.71 5.63
C ASN A 65 0.84 -12.71 5.78
N GLY A 66 1.46 -11.55 5.60
CA GLY A 66 2.91 -11.36 5.70
C GLY A 66 3.30 -9.91 5.46
N TYR A 67 4.60 -9.67 5.37
CA TYR A 67 5.19 -8.36 5.22
C TYR A 67 5.56 -8.13 3.75
N PRO A 68 4.88 -7.21 3.04
CA PRO A 68 5.24 -6.89 1.67
C PRO A 68 6.60 -6.19 1.66
N VAL A 69 7.49 -6.66 0.79
CA VAL A 69 8.85 -6.14 0.63
C VAL A 69 9.00 -5.39 -0.69
N ASP A 70 8.39 -5.92 -1.75
CA ASP A 70 8.42 -5.33 -3.08
C ASP A 70 7.10 -5.58 -3.81
N PHE A 71 6.79 -4.74 -4.80
CA PHE A 71 5.65 -4.97 -5.67
C PHE A 71 5.77 -4.31 -7.04
N THR A 72 4.90 -4.77 -7.93
CA THR A 72 4.63 -4.12 -9.20
C THR A 72 3.15 -4.19 -9.52
N TYR A 73 2.66 -3.16 -10.21
CA TYR A 73 1.30 -3.12 -10.76
C TYR A 73 1.38 -3.00 -12.27
N ARG A 74 0.66 -3.87 -12.97
CA ARG A 74 0.59 -3.87 -14.42
C ARG A 74 -0.71 -4.51 -14.90
N ASP A 75 -1.38 -3.86 -15.85
CA ASP A 75 -2.53 -4.39 -16.58
C ASP A 75 -3.63 -4.96 -15.64
N GLY A 76 -3.93 -4.26 -14.54
CA GLY A 76 -4.95 -4.67 -13.57
C GLY A 76 -4.49 -5.69 -12.52
N ALA A 77 -3.27 -6.21 -12.63
CA ALA A 77 -2.70 -7.16 -11.67
C ALA A 77 -1.64 -6.51 -10.78
N ILE A 78 -1.64 -6.91 -9.51
CA ILE A 78 -0.64 -6.53 -8.51
C ILE A 78 0.17 -7.78 -8.18
N ALA A 79 1.47 -7.76 -8.41
CA ALA A 79 2.39 -8.77 -7.93
C ALA A 79 3.11 -8.23 -6.69
N VAL A 80 3.10 -9.00 -5.59
CA VAL A 80 3.70 -8.60 -4.31
C VAL A 80 4.65 -9.70 -3.84
N LEU A 81 5.90 -9.33 -3.60
CA LEU A 81 6.86 -10.16 -2.89
C LEU A 81 6.61 -10.01 -1.39
N ILE A 82 6.29 -11.11 -0.73
CA ILE A 82 5.91 -11.14 0.68
C ILE A 82 6.94 -11.97 1.45
N GLU A 83 7.37 -11.46 2.60
CA GLU A 83 8.11 -12.21 3.61
C GLU A 83 7.19 -12.59 4.77
N GLN A 84 7.32 -13.82 5.27
CA GLN A 84 6.53 -14.31 6.39
C GLN A 84 6.87 -13.59 7.69
N SER A 85 8.14 -13.20 7.86
CA SER A 85 8.64 -12.62 9.09
C SER A 85 9.80 -11.68 8.82
N TRP A 86 9.94 -10.65 9.65
CA TRP A 86 11.14 -9.81 9.72
C TRP A 86 12.32 -10.51 10.44
N ASP A 87 12.18 -11.77 10.84
CA ASP A 87 13.27 -12.55 11.43
C ASP A 87 14.22 -13.00 10.30
N PRO A 88 15.47 -12.51 10.26
CA PRO A 88 16.43 -12.88 9.23
C PRO A 88 16.80 -14.37 9.26
N LEU A 89 16.47 -15.10 10.34
CA LEU A 89 16.68 -16.54 10.46
C LEU A 89 15.47 -17.37 9.98
N CYS A 90 14.34 -16.75 9.67
CA CYS A 90 13.11 -17.39 9.20
C CYS A 90 12.65 -16.77 7.86
N VAL A 91 13.46 -16.97 6.82
CA VAL A 91 13.15 -16.46 5.47
C VAL A 91 12.24 -17.45 4.75
N LYS A 92 10.93 -17.33 4.98
CA LYS A 92 9.93 -17.89 4.08
C LYS A 92 9.25 -16.73 3.37
N GLY A 93 9.28 -16.73 2.05
CA GLY A 93 8.62 -15.73 1.25
C GLY A 93 7.85 -16.35 0.11
N TRP A 94 6.90 -15.61 -0.42
CA TRP A 94 6.11 -16.02 -1.59
C TRP A 94 5.78 -14.81 -2.45
N LEU A 95 5.48 -15.10 -3.72
CA LEU A 95 4.91 -14.14 -4.65
C LEU A 95 3.40 -14.34 -4.65
N THR A 96 2.66 -13.30 -4.31
CA THR A 96 1.20 -13.26 -4.48
C THR A 96 0.86 -12.37 -5.68
N ILE A 97 -0.03 -12.84 -6.55
CA ILE A 97 -0.61 -12.06 -7.64
C ILE A 97 -2.10 -11.84 -7.35
N ILE A 98 -2.53 -10.59 -7.35
CA ILE A 98 -3.91 -10.16 -7.10
C ILE A 98 -4.40 -9.44 -8.36
N GLY A 99 -5.37 -10.00 -9.07
CA GLY A 99 -5.94 -9.43 -10.29
C GLY A 99 -6.73 -10.48 -11.07
N ASP A 100 -7.41 -10.03 -12.12
CA ASP A 100 -8.09 -10.92 -13.05
C ASP A 100 -7.04 -11.61 -13.93
N SER A 101 -7.07 -12.95 -13.95
CA SER A 101 -6.20 -13.80 -14.78
C SER A 101 -6.67 -13.90 -16.21
#